data_AF-A0A1F8BAD1-F1
#
_entry.id   AF-A0A1F8BAD1-F1
#
_cell.length_a   1.000
_cell.length_b   1.000
_cell.length_c   1.000
_cell.angle_alpha   90.00
_cell.angle_beta   90.00
_cell.angle_gamma   90.00
#
_symmetry.space_group_name_H-M   'P 1'
#
loop_
_entity.id
_entity.type
_entity.pdbx_description
1 polymer ?
#
loop_
_entity_poly.entity_id
_entity_poly.type
_entity_poly.pdbx_seq_one_letter_code
_entity_poly.pdbx_strand_id
1 'polypeptide(L)'
;MTLNKYDSTSDAIADLYRAAFYLARQSKKVGISFLIKAKDKLGDKVSLDIDKISKGNVFKKPCDYSYWAEKILDEYKRLKFGL
;
A
#
# COMPACT_ATOMS: atom_id res chain seq x y z
N MET A 1 29.83 4.69 -7.51
CA MET A 1 28.38 4.98 -7.52
C MET A 1 27.83 4.63 -6.16
N THR A 2 27.67 5.64 -5.32
CA THR A 2 27.35 5.54 -3.90
C THR A 2 25.92 5.04 -3.74
N LEU A 3 25.75 3.73 -3.52
CA LEU A 3 24.48 3.11 -3.16
C LEU A 3 24.09 3.61 -1.76
N ASN A 4 23.26 4.67 -1.70
CA ASN A 4 22.65 5.09 -0.44
C ASN A 4 21.76 3.95 0.09
N LYS A 5 22.29 3.23 1.07
CA LYS A 5 21.77 1.96 1.61
C LYS A 5 20.44 2.04 2.36
N TYR A 6 19.77 3.19 2.43
CA TYR A 6 18.66 3.40 3.37
C TYR A 6 17.61 4.42 2.91
N ASP A 7 17.15 4.36 1.67
CA ASP A 7 15.94 5.12 1.35
C ASP A 7 14.73 4.33 1.87
N SER A 8 14.45 4.48 3.17
CA SER A 8 13.29 3.89 3.86
C SER A 8 11.98 4.21 3.12
N THR A 9 11.94 5.32 2.38
CA THR A 9 10.88 5.73 1.48
C THR A 9 10.70 4.77 0.30
N SER A 10 11.78 4.40 -0.39
CA SER A 10 11.74 3.46 -1.53
C SER A 10 11.29 2.06 -1.12
N ASP A 11 11.73 1.60 0.06
CA ASP A 11 11.27 0.32 0.61
C ASP A 11 9.78 0.36 1.00
N ALA A 12 9.31 1.48 1.56
CA ALA A 12 7.90 1.70 1.84
C ALA A 12 7.02 1.79 0.58
N ILE A 13 7.54 2.43 -0.48
CA ILE A 13 6.90 2.49 -1.80
C ILE A 13 6.80 1.07 -2.39
N ALA A 14 7.83 0.24 -2.25
CA ALA A 14 7.77 -1.16 -2.66
C ALA A 14 6.75 -1.97 -1.83
N ASP A 15 6.63 -1.69 -0.53
CA ASP A 15 5.61 -2.29 0.34
C ASP A 15 4.18 -1.89 -0.07
N LEU A 16 3.92 -0.65 -0.51
CA LEU A 16 2.62 -0.24 -1.10
C LEU A 16 2.28 -1.05 -2.35
N TYR A 17 3.25 -1.22 -3.25
CA TYR A 17 3.05 -2.01 -4.46
C TYR A 17 2.72 -3.48 -4.13
N ARG A 18 3.46 -4.07 -3.18
CA ARG A 18 3.18 -5.43 -2.69
C ARG A 18 1.79 -5.51 -2.07
N ALA A 19 1.40 -4.51 -1.27
CA ALA A 19 0.08 -4.46 -0.67
C ALA A 19 -1.03 -4.51 -1.74
N ALA A 20 -0.93 -3.66 -2.78
CA ALA A 20 -1.86 -3.65 -3.90
C ALA A 20 -1.91 -5.01 -4.62
N PHE A 21 -0.75 -5.61 -4.89
CA PHE A 21 -0.66 -6.92 -5.55
C PHE A 21 -1.32 -8.04 -4.75
N TYR A 22 -1.06 -8.13 -3.44
CA TYR A 22 -1.68 -9.14 -2.58
C TYR A 22 -3.17 -8.90 -2.38
N LEU A 23 -3.61 -7.64 -2.34
CA LEU A 23 -5.02 -7.29 -2.32
C LEU A 23 -5.74 -7.71 -3.60
N ALA A 24 -5.15 -7.47 -4.78
CA ALA A 24 -5.70 -7.93 -6.05
C ALA A 24 -5.81 -9.46 -6.13
N ARG A 25 -4.92 -10.19 -5.44
CA ARG A 25 -4.97 -11.66 -5.30
C ARG A 25 -5.94 -12.15 -4.22
N GLN A 26 -6.80 -11.28 -3.69
CA GLN A 26 -7.74 -11.57 -2.60
C GLN A 26 -7.06 -12.00 -1.28
N SER A 27 -5.75 -11.77 -1.14
CA SER A 27 -4.99 -12.07 0.08
C SER A 27 -5.04 -10.88 1.04
N LYS A 28 -6.20 -10.70 1.68
CA LYS A 28 -6.50 -9.59 2.60
C LYS A 28 -5.40 -9.41 3.65
N LYS A 29 -5.06 -10.50 4.36
CA LYS A 29 -4.18 -10.47 5.54
C LYS A 29 -2.78 -9.99 5.17
N VAL A 30 -2.23 -10.53 4.09
CA VAL A 30 -0.89 -10.18 3.60
C VAL A 30 -0.87 -8.77 3.03
N GLY A 31 -1.86 -8.42 2.20
CA GLY A 31 -1.96 -7.08 1.61
C GLY A 31 -2.08 -5.98 2.67
N ILE A 32 -2.91 -6.18 3.70
CA ILE A 32 -3.03 -5.23 4.81
C ILE A 32 -1.74 -5.15 5.62
N SER A 33 -1.07 -6.27 5.92
CA SER A 33 0.21 -6.23 6.64
C SER A 33 1.27 -5.41 5.93
N PHE A 34 1.36 -5.50 4.60
CA PHE A 34 2.26 -4.63 3.81
C PHE A 34 1.81 -3.18 3.81
N LEU A 35 0.50 -2.93 3.73
CA LEU A 35 -0.06 -1.58 3.79
C LEU A 35 0.28 -0.86 5.10
N ILE A 36 0.11 -1.55 6.24
CA ILE A 36 0.43 -1.03 7.58
C ILE A 36 1.91 -0.68 7.67
N LYS A 37 2.80 -1.57 7.20
CA LYS A 37 4.25 -1.33 7.16
C LYS A 37 4.61 -0.11 6.31
N ALA A 38 3.95 0.04 5.16
CA ALA A 38 4.20 1.16 4.28
C ALA A 38 3.77 2.49 4.94
N LYS A 39 2.60 2.53 5.60
CA LYS A 39 2.15 3.72 6.34
C LYS A 39 3.01 4.06 7.54
N ASP A 40 3.51 3.05 8.25
CA ASP A 40 4.44 3.27 9.36
C ASP A 40 5.71 4.01 8.89
N LYS A 41 6.23 3.64 7.71
CA LYS A 41 7.43 4.26 7.12
C LYS A 41 7.18 5.58 6.40
N LEU A 42 6.08 5.69 5.65
CA LEU A 42 5.73 6.88 4.86
C LEU A 42 4.98 7.94 5.68
N GLY A 43 4.41 7.57 6.82
CA GLY A 43 3.63 8.44 7.70
C GLY A 43 2.47 9.10 6.96
N ASP A 44 2.35 10.41 7.14
CA ASP A 44 1.35 11.28 6.51
C ASP A 44 1.47 11.41 4.99
N LYS A 45 2.53 10.87 4.36
CA LYS A 45 2.62 10.84 2.90
C LYS A 45 1.59 9.88 2.26
N VAL A 46 1.09 8.91 3.03
CA VAL A 46 0.04 8.00 2.56
C VAL A 46 -1.32 8.59 2.93
N SER A 47 -2.06 9.07 1.94
CA SER A 47 -3.39 9.65 2.14
C SER A 47 -4.47 8.57 2.35
N LEU A 48 -4.12 7.29 2.24
CA LEU A 48 -5.02 6.17 2.48
C LEU A 48 -5.36 5.98 3.96
N ASP A 49 -6.65 5.87 4.22
CA ASP A 49 -7.22 5.51 5.51
C ASP A 49 -7.14 3.98 5.73
N ILE A 50 -5.95 3.52 6.12
CA ILE A 50 -5.67 2.09 6.35
C ILE A 50 -6.55 1.50 7.46
N ASP A 51 -6.96 2.31 8.44
CA ASP A 51 -7.77 1.83 9.55
C ASP A 51 -9.17 1.40 9.04
N LYS A 52 -9.77 2.19 8.12
CA LYS A 52 -10.99 1.79 7.41
C LYS A 52 -10.81 0.50 6.60
N ILE A 53 -9.69 0.34 5.91
CA ILE A 53 -9.41 -0.84 5.08
C ILE A 53 -9.19 -2.08 5.97
N SER A 54 -8.52 -1.93 7.10
CA SER A 54 -8.16 -3.01 8.01
C SER A 54 -9.34 -3.48 8.86
N LYS A 55 -10.04 -2.54 9.53
CA LYS A 55 -11.12 -2.84 10.46
C LYS A 55 -12.48 -2.99 9.78
N GLY A 56 -12.66 -2.39 8.60
CA GLY A 56 -13.93 -2.43 7.91
C GLY A 56 -14.22 -3.81 7.30
N ASN A 57 -15.51 -4.14 7.27
CA ASN A 57 -16.06 -5.26 6.50
C ASN A 57 -16.06 -4.93 4.98
N VAL A 58 -15.03 -4.21 4.52
CA VAL A 58 -14.94 -3.60 3.18
C VAL A 58 -14.66 -4.64 2.12
N PHE A 59 -14.09 -5.78 2.50
CA PHE A 59 -13.73 -6.87 1.60
C PHE A 59 -14.83 -7.93 1.52
N LYS A 60 -16.09 -7.52 1.41
CA LYS A 60 -17.23 -8.45 1.31
C LYS A 60 -17.39 -9.03 -0.08
N LYS A 61 -16.97 -8.30 -1.13
CA LYS A 61 -17.03 -8.76 -2.52
C LYS A 61 -15.64 -8.78 -3.15
N PRO A 62 -15.38 -9.68 -4.10
CA PRO A 62 -14.12 -9.69 -4.86
C PRO A 62 -13.86 -8.36 -5.61
N CYS A 63 -14.91 -7.61 -5.97
CA CYS A 63 -14.77 -6.28 -6.57
C CYS A 63 -14.13 -5.26 -5.61
N ASP A 64 -14.36 -5.36 -4.30
CA ASP A 64 -13.80 -4.42 -3.33
C ASP A 64 -12.27 -4.56 -3.25
N TYR A 65 -11.77 -5.79 -3.37
CA TYR A 65 -10.32 -6.05 -3.38
C TYR A 65 -9.60 -5.36 -4.53
N SER A 66 -10.19 -5.42 -5.72
CA SER A 66 -9.62 -4.78 -6.92
C SER A 66 -9.69 -3.27 -6.81
N TYR A 67 -10.83 -2.74 -6.34
CA TYR A 67 -11.01 -1.30 -6.10
C TYR A 67 -9.95 -0.74 -5.14
N TRP A 68 -9.73 -1.41 -4.00
CA TRP A 68 -8.71 -0.98 -3.04
C TRP A 68 -7.30 -1.19 -3.56
N ALA A 69 -7.03 -2.28 -4.27
CA ALA A 69 -5.74 -2.50 -4.91
C ALA A 69 -5.41 -1.37 -5.90
N GLU A 70 -6.36 -0.96 -6.74
CA GLU A 70 -6.20 0.17 -7.65
C GLU A 70 -5.95 1.49 -6.92
N LYS A 71 -6.73 1.78 -5.87
CA LYS A 71 -6.52 2.96 -5.02
C LYS A 71 -5.12 3.02 -4.42
N ILE A 72 -4.60 1.89 -3.96
CA ILE A 72 -3.25 1.80 -3.38
C ILE A 72 -2.18 1.94 -4.46
N LEU A 73 -2.43 1.37 -5.64
CA LEU A 73 -1.53 1.46 -6.77
C LEU A 73 -1.47 2.90 -7.35
N ASP A 74 -2.57 3.64 -7.27
CA ASP A 74 -2.65 5.05 -7.62
C ASP A 74 -1.81 5.90 -6.66
N GLU A 75 -1.92 5.66 -5.35
CA GLU A 75 -1.08 6.34 -4.35
C GLU A 75 0.40 5.96 -4.47
N TYR A 76 0.71 4.69 -4.80
CA TYR A 76 2.07 4.28 -5.17
C TYR A 76 2.60 5.08 -6.36
N LYS A 77 1.80 5.21 -7.44
CA LYS A 77 2.20 5.98 -8.63
C LYS A 77 2.39 7.45 -8.27
N ARG A 78 1.50 8.03 -7.47
CA ARG A 78 1.60 9.41 -7.00
C ARG A 78 2.88 9.66 -6.20
N LEU A 79 3.23 8.74 -5.29
CA LEU A 79 4.46 8.83 -4.51
C LEU A 79 5.73 8.57 -5.34
N LYS A 80 5.63 7.77 -6.39
CA LYS A 80 6.77 7.45 -7.26
C LYS A 80 7.02 8.48 -8.35
N PHE A 81 5.97 9.12 -8.88
CA PHE A 81 6.05 10.13 -9.94
C PHE A 81 6.00 11.58 -9.40
N GLY A 82 5.60 11.78 -8.14
CA GLY A 82 5.60 13.08 -7.47
C GLY A 82 6.88 13.38 -6.68
N LEU A 83 7.91 12.54 -6.82
CA LEU A 83 9.23 12.64 -6.19
C LEU A 83 10.28 12.88 -7.29
#